data_AF-A0A1Q7PNN8-F1
#
_entry.id   AF-A0A1Q7PNN8-F1
#
_cell.length_a   1.000
_cell.length_b   1.000
_cell.length_c   1.000
_cell.angle_alpha   90.00
_cell.angle_beta   90.00
_cell.angle_gamma   90.00
#
_symmetry.space_group_name_H-M   'P 1'
#
loop_
_entity.id
_entity.type
_entity.pdbx_description
1 polymer ?
#
loop_
_entity_poly.entity_id
_entity_poly.type
_entity_poly.pdbx_seq_one_letter_code
_entity_poly.pdbx_strand_id
1 'polypeptide(L)'
;MIFNDTGVAGPDKLKKLNNNADSNFSDEDYKMWSDVGNKTTQTSTIETPKEIMEALKEKMWRRSHSLKSVETLENAIKSFEKYLVSRNITYQQSIQNPIEILDGYTSWLDKNHAASTTRTYLNFAKKALKFLGAKIDSEEFKERVTLPKKRPFQDDKVTKDQIRRIILGLNHLGLKTLLMLMKDTQARPTELLGLRVSDINLSYDPPYLNIAAERAKNDLPRELFFTPETKGLLISYIKKKDKQAGDFLYLNSIDPLDEVAVQEEIETVNGTMRTTLRNLLAGHEFADMNEKVRQHGTMQRYKLHIYSFKKFAFTVMADTLGEIAARAIKGDREYVLTYYRKNREERAADYNKVTPKLLCSPTM
;
A
#
# COMPACT_ATOMS: atom_id res chain seq x y z
N MET A 1 28.11 7.14 -33.13
CA MET A 1 27.79 5.70 -32.99
C MET A 1 28.64 5.17 -31.86
N ILE A 2 27.99 4.62 -30.84
CA ILE A 2 28.39 3.51 -29.95
C ILE A 2 27.38 3.58 -28.79
N PHE A 3 26.47 2.62 -28.78
CA PHE A 3 25.48 2.42 -27.73
C PHE A 3 26.17 1.81 -26.52
N ASN A 4 26.02 2.39 -25.34
CA ASN A 4 26.39 1.73 -24.08
C ASN A 4 25.13 1.24 -23.37
N ASP A 5 25.08 -0.08 -23.27
CA ASP A 5 24.33 -0.98 -22.42
C ASP A 5 23.63 -0.34 -21.19
N THR A 6 22.31 -0.22 -21.26
CA THR A 6 21.45 -0.05 -20.09
C THR A 6 21.11 -1.44 -19.54
N GLY A 7 21.90 -1.91 -18.57
CA GLY A 7 21.59 -3.11 -17.80
C GLY A 7 20.32 -2.91 -16.96
N VAL A 8 19.17 -3.23 -17.54
CA VAL A 8 17.90 -3.37 -16.81
C VAL A 8 18.06 -4.58 -15.89
N ALA A 9 17.92 -4.37 -14.57
CA ALA A 9 18.00 -5.43 -13.58
C ALA A 9 16.98 -6.54 -13.93
N GLY A 10 17.50 -7.70 -14.32
CA GLY A 10 16.75 -8.88 -14.73
C GLY A 10 16.22 -9.73 -13.56
N PRO A 11 15.52 -10.85 -13.88
CA PRO A 11 14.58 -11.58 -13.00
C PRO A 11 15.16 -12.28 -11.77
N ASP A 12 16.46 -12.19 -11.50
CA ASP A 12 17.11 -13.06 -10.51
C ASP A 12 16.91 -12.64 -9.04
N LYS A 13 16.37 -11.45 -8.77
CA LYS A 13 16.03 -11.04 -7.39
C LYS A 13 14.63 -11.45 -6.92
N LEU A 14 13.70 -11.76 -7.83
CA LEU A 14 12.37 -12.28 -7.47
C LEU A 14 12.42 -13.69 -6.87
N LYS A 15 13.48 -14.46 -7.15
CA LYS A 15 13.72 -15.79 -6.57
C LYS A 15 14.06 -15.77 -5.06
N LYS A 16 14.45 -14.62 -4.49
CA LYS A 16 14.86 -14.52 -3.07
C LYS A 16 13.72 -14.30 -2.08
N LEU A 17 12.48 -14.12 -2.55
CA LEU A 17 11.29 -14.05 -1.68
C LEU A 17 10.91 -15.40 -1.01
N ASN A 18 11.66 -16.47 -1.24
CA ASN A 18 11.31 -17.82 -0.82
C ASN A 18 11.80 -18.24 0.58
N ASN A 19 12.61 -17.43 1.26
CA ASN A 19 13.21 -17.82 2.54
C ASN A 19 12.88 -16.81 3.63
N ASN A 20 11.63 -16.81 4.11
CA ASN A 20 11.23 -16.46 5.49
C ASN A 20 9.70 -16.42 5.59
N ALA A 21 9.09 -17.60 5.60
CA ALA A 21 7.77 -17.80 6.19
C ALA A 21 7.71 -19.23 6.71
N ASP A 22 7.67 -19.38 8.04
CA ASP A 22 7.27 -20.63 8.68
C ASP A 22 5.92 -21.09 8.11
N SER A 23 5.95 -22.11 7.28
CA SER A 23 4.79 -22.94 6.98
C SER A 23 5.27 -24.35 6.66
N ASN A 24 4.96 -25.29 7.55
CA ASN A 24 5.16 -26.72 7.41
C ASN A 24 4.44 -27.27 6.16
N PHE A 25 5.11 -27.28 5.01
CA PHE A 25 4.74 -28.08 3.84
C PHE A 25 6.05 -28.64 3.26
N SER A 26 6.17 -29.97 3.23
CA SER A 26 7.36 -30.64 2.72
C SER A 26 7.26 -30.83 1.20
N ASP A 27 8.40 -31.04 0.53
CA ASP A 27 8.48 -31.32 -0.91
C ASP A 27 7.69 -32.58 -1.34
N GLU A 28 7.19 -33.39 -0.39
CA GLU A 28 6.34 -34.56 -0.66
C GLU A 28 4.90 -34.17 -1.02
N ASP A 29 4.40 -33.02 -0.56
CA ASP A 29 3.03 -32.55 -0.89
C ASP A 29 2.88 -32.16 -2.37
N TYR A 30 4.00 -31.87 -3.05
CA TYR A 30 4.04 -31.55 -4.49
C TYR A 30 4.05 -32.78 -5.40
N LYS A 31 4.27 -33.99 -4.86
CA LYS A 31 4.54 -35.20 -5.66
C LYS A 31 3.30 -35.96 -6.15
N MET A 32 2.09 -35.63 -5.69
CA MET A 32 0.89 -36.39 -6.05
C MET A 32 0.34 -36.12 -7.47
N TRP A 33 0.94 -35.24 -8.28
CA TRP A 33 0.28 -34.67 -9.47
C TRP A 33 1.09 -34.76 -10.79
N SER A 34 2.02 -35.71 -10.92
CA SER A 34 2.83 -35.86 -12.15
C SER A 34 2.34 -36.90 -13.16
N ASP A 35 1.28 -37.66 -12.90
CA ASP A 35 0.80 -38.66 -13.85
C ASP A 35 -0.56 -38.28 -14.40
N VAL A 36 -0.57 -37.79 -15.65
CA VAL A 36 -1.47 -38.21 -16.75
C VAL A 36 -1.26 -37.28 -17.96
N GLY A 37 -0.80 -37.86 -19.08
CA GLY A 37 -1.27 -37.50 -20.41
C GLY A 37 -0.38 -36.57 -21.25
N ASN A 38 0.65 -37.14 -21.88
CA ASN A 38 1.41 -36.49 -22.94
C ASN A 38 0.79 -36.80 -24.32
N LYS A 39 0.43 -35.78 -25.12
CA LYS A 39 0.51 -35.75 -26.61
C LYS A 39 0.10 -34.40 -27.23
N THR A 40 1.11 -33.62 -27.55
CA THR A 40 1.33 -32.78 -28.76
C THR A 40 0.25 -31.80 -29.25
N THR A 41 0.44 -30.50 -28.94
CA THR A 41 0.51 -29.41 -29.95
C THR A 41 1.26 -28.22 -29.34
N GLN A 42 2.21 -27.65 -30.09
CA GLN A 42 3.06 -26.52 -29.65
C GLN A 42 2.24 -25.28 -29.31
N THR A 43 1.94 -25.14 -28.03
CA THR A 43 1.84 -23.86 -27.31
C THR A 43 2.65 -24.10 -26.05
N SER A 44 3.47 -23.16 -25.58
CA SER A 44 4.21 -23.32 -24.33
C SER A 44 3.21 -23.59 -23.19
N THR A 45 2.93 -24.86 -22.91
CA THR A 45 1.99 -25.28 -21.89
C THR A 45 2.67 -25.01 -20.57
N ILE A 46 2.10 -24.08 -19.82
CA ILE A 46 2.50 -23.85 -18.44
C ILE A 46 2.01 -25.10 -17.69
N GLU A 47 2.93 -25.97 -17.30
CA GLU A 47 2.63 -27.35 -16.88
C GLU A 47 2.34 -27.45 -15.37
N THR A 48 2.75 -26.46 -14.56
CA THR A 48 2.61 -26.51 -13.10
C THR A 48 2.00 -25.25 -12.45
N PRO A 49 1.27 -25.37 -11.31
CA PRO A 49 0.78 -24.24 -10.50
C PRO A 49 1.86 -23.20 -10.16
N LYS A 50 3.11 -23.66 -9.99
CA LYS A 50 4.26 -22.80 -9.69
C LYS A 50 4.65 -21.91 -10.87
N GLU A 51 4.70 -22.44 -12.08
CA GLU A 51 5.01 -21.65 -13.29
C GLU A 51 3.90 -20.64 -13.59
N ILE A 52 2.64 -21.03 -13.32
CA ILE A 52 1.47 -20.15 -13.43
C ILE A 52 1.62 -18.94 -12.50
N MET A 53 1.99 -19.20 -11.24
CA MET A 53 2.24 -18.17 -10.24
C MET A 53 3.33 -17.21 -10.71
N GLU A 54 4.50 -17.71 -11.11
CA GLU A 54 5.64 -16.86 -11.50
C GLU A 54 5.31 -15.99 -12.73
N ALA A 55 4.67 -16.56 -13.76
CA ALA A 55 4.25 -15.79 -14.93
C ALA A 55 3.23 -14.68 -14.59
N LEU A 56 2.31 -14.95 -13.64
CA LEU A 56 1.37 -13.94 -13.16
C LEU A 56 2.05 -12.85 -12.31
N LYS A 57 3.05 -13.23 -11.48
CA LYS A 57 3.86 -12.29 -10.71
C LYS A 57 4.62 -11.33 -11.63
N GLU A 58 5.26 -11.84 -12.68
CA GLU A 58 5.96 -11.00 -13.68
C GLU A 58 5.01 -10.04 -14.41
N LYS A 59 3.81 -10.51 -14.79
CA LYS A 59 2.78 -9.65 -15.39
C LYS A 59 2.29 -8.58 -14.42
N MET A 60 2.16 -8.92 -13.14
CA MET A 60 1.76 -7.98 -12.10
C MET A 60 2.84 -6.91 -11.91
N TRP A 61 4.09 -7.33 -11.75
CA TRP A 61 5.23 -6.44 -11.58
C TRP A 61 5.35 -5.47 -12.75
N ARG A 62 5.35 -5.95 -13.99
CA ARG A 62 5.42 -5.09 -15.19
C ARG A 62 4.32 -4.03 -15.25
N ARG A 63 3.16 -4.31 -14.68
CA ARG A 63 2.03 -3.37 -14.69
C ARG A 63 2.13 -2.33 -13.57
N SER A 64 2.52 -2.74 -12.37
CA SER A 64 2.37 -1.92 -11.17
C SER A 64 3.67 -1.51 -10.49
N HIS A 65 4.80 -2.14 -10.82
CA HIS A 65 6.09 -1.95 -10.17
C HIS A 65 5.98 -1.93 -8.63
N SER A 66 5.19 -2.86 -8.08
CA SER A 66 4.80 -2.86 -6.67
C SER A 66 4.90 -4.25 -6.09
N LEU A 67 5.85 -4.45 -5.19
CA LEU A 67 6.04 -5.72 -4.48
C LEU A 67 4.77 -6.08 -3.72
N LYS A 68 4.10 -5.09 -3.13
CA LYS A 68 2.85 -5.34 -2.40
C LYS A 68 1.72 -5.85 -3.31
N SER A 69 1.67 -5.42 -4.56
CA SER A 69 0.69 -5.91 -5.54
C SER A 69 0.98 -7.35 -5.95
N VAL A 70 2.27 -7.70 -6.11
CA VAL A 70 2.75 -9.07 -6.37
C VAL A 70 2.44 -9.99 -5.18
N GLU A 71 2.76 -9.56 -3.96
CA GLU A 71 2.47 -10.30 -2.72
C GLU A 71 0.96 -10.52 -2.53
N THR A 72 0.13 -9.52 -2.85
CA THR A 72 -1.33 -9.65 -2.75
C THR A 72 -1.88 -10.66 -3.77
N LEU A 73 -1.33 -10.67 -4.99
CA LEU A 73 -1.65 -11.70 -5.99
C LEU A 73 -1.29 -13.09 -5.45
N GLU A 74 -0.06 -13.27 -4.95
CA GLU A 74 0.42 -14.55 -4.44
C GLU A 74 -0.45 -15.06 -3.29
N ASN A 75 -0.77 -14.21 -2.31
CA ASN A 75 -1.65 -14.56 -1.20
C ASN A 75 -3.07 -14.95 -1.67
N ALA A 76 -3.58 -14.28 -2.71
CA ALA A 76 -4.88 -14.61 -3.28
C ALA A 76 -4.88 -15.96 -3.98
N ILE A 77 -3.84 -16.28 -4.75
CA ILE A 77 -3.73 -17.58 -5.43
C ILE A 77 -3.53 -18.71 -4.42
N LYS A 78 -2.64 -18.54 -3.42
CA LYS A 78 -2.50 -19.51 -2.30
C LYS A 78 -3.83 -19.73 -1.56
N SER A 79 -4.63 -18.67 -1.40
CA SER A 79 -5.97 -18.79 -0.80
C SER A 79 -6.94 -19.58 -1.69
N PHE A 80 -6.87 -19.40 -3.00
CA PHE A 80 -7.69 -20.15 -3.95
C PHE A 80 -7.30 -21.63 -3.99
N GLU A 81 -6.00 -21.93 -4.00
CA GLU A 81 -5.48 -23.31 -3.91
C GLU A 81 -5.98 -24.01 -2.65
N LYS A 82 -5.93 -23.35 -1.49
CA LYS A 82 -6.50 -23.88 -0.23
C LYS A 82 -7.98 -24.22 -0.36
N TYR A 83 -8.75 -23.39 -1.04
CA TYR A 83 -10.16 -23.66 -1.30
C TYR A 83 -10.34 -24.89 -2.21
N LEU A 84 -9.59 -24.96 -3.31
CA LEU A 84 -9.63 -26.10 -4.24
C LEU A 84 -9.32 -27.42 -3.53
N VAL A 85 -8.24 -27.46 -2.74
CA VAL A 85 -7.87 -28.62 -1.91
C VAL A 85 -8.98 -28.99 -0.94
N SER A 86 -9.55 -28.01 -0.24
CA SER A 86 -10.64 -28.26 0.74
C SER A 86 -11.92 -28.85 0.12
N ARG A 87 -12.06 -28.74 -1.21
CA ARG A 87 -13.21 -29.23 -1.97
C ARG A 87 -12.86 -30.40 -2.89
N ASN A 88 -11.62 -30.87 -2.88
CA ASN A 88 -11.11 -31.87 -3.81
C ASN A 88 -11.37 -31.49 -5.28
N ILE A 89 -11.14 -30.22 -5.61
CA ILE A 89 -11.33 -29.65 -6.96
C ILE A 89 -9.96 -29.46 -7.60
N THR A 90 -9.82 -29.83 -8.87
CA THR A 90 -8.60 -29.59 -9.65
C THR A 90 -8.65 -28.26 -10.40
N TYR A 91 -7.50 -27.74 -10.81
CA TYR A 91 -7.44 -26.61 -11.73
C TYR A 91 -8.15 -26.90 -13.05
N GLN A 92 -8.08 -28.13 -13.56
CA GLN A 92 -8.76 -28.51 -14.79
C GLN A 92 -10.28 -28.41 -14.66
N GLN A 93 -10.84 -28.87 -13.53
CA GLN A 93 -12.27 -28.68 -13.23
C GLN A 93 -12.60 -27.18 -13.08
N SER A 94 -11.70 -26.40 -12.49
CA SER A 94 -11.83 -24.94 -12.37
C SER A 94 -11.82 -24.21 -13.71
N ILE A 95 -11.12 -24.73 -14.71
CA ILE A 95 -11.11 -24.19 -16.07
C ILE A 95 -12.39 -24.55 -16.82
N GLN A 96 -12.93 -25.75 -16.59
CA GLN A 96 -14.16 -26.25 -17.21
C GLN A 96 -15.41 -25.59 -16.64
N ASN A 97 -15.47 -25.39 -15.32
CA ASN A 97 -16.64 -24.82 -14.61
C ASN A 97 -16.26 -23.57 -13.78
N PRO A 98 -15.68 -22.52 -14.41
CA PRO A 98 -15.04 -21.44 -13.67
C PRO A 98 -16.02 -20.60 -12.86
N ILE A 99 -17.24 -20.36 -13.37
CA ILE A 99 -18.21 -19.48 -12.69
C ILE A 99 -18.74 -20.12 -11.41
N GLU A 100 -19.12 -21.40 -11.46
CA GLU A 100 -19.59 -22.14 -10.28
C GLU A 100 -18.52 -22.23 -9.20
N ILE A 101 -17.28 -22.54 -9.60
CA ILE A 101 -16.15 -22.66 -8.68
C ILE A 101 -15.78 -21.29 -8.08
N LEU A 102 -15.84 -20.21 -8.85
CA LEU A 102 -15.60 -18.86 -8.35
C LEU A 102 -16.73 -18.38 -7.42
N ASP A 103 -17.99 -18.77 -7.64
CA ASP A 103 -19.09 -18.48 -6.72
C ASP A 103 -18.94 -19.25 -5.39
N GLY A 104 -18.63 -20.55 -5.47
CA GLY A 104 -18.32 -21.37 -4.31
C GLY A 104 -17.12 -20.83 -3.51
N TYR A 105 -16.08 -20.36 -4.21
CA TYR A 105 -14.93 -19.70 -3.61
C TYR A 105 -15.31 -18.37 -2.95
N THR A 106 -16.19 -17.58 -3.57
CA THR A 106 -16.71 -16.32 -2.99
C THR A 106 -17.41 -16.59 -1.67
N SER A 107 -18.26 -17.62 -1.63
CA SER A 107 -18.96 -18.06 -0.41
C SER A 107 -18.01 -18.56 0.67
N TRP A 108 -16.90 -19.21 0.28
CA TRP A 108 -15.86 -19.66 1.21
C TRP A 108 -15.07 -18.47 1.80
N LEU A 109 -14.75 -17.49 0.96
CA LEU A 109 -14.04 -16.27 1.37
C LEU A 109 -14.87 -15.40 2.31
N ASP A 110 -16.16 -15.22 2.03
CA ASP A 110 -17.04 -14.35 2.83
C ASP A 110 -17.16 -14.78 4.30
N LYS A 111 -17.00 -16.09 4.58
CA LYS A 111 -16.99 -16.62 5.95
C LYS A 111 -15.78 -16.18 6.77
N ASN A 112 -14.66 -15.87 6.12
CA ASN A 112 -13.36 -15.70 6.76
C ASN A 112 -12.70 -14.34 6.50
N HIS A 113 -13.24 -13.55 5.57
CA HIS A 113 -12.62 -12.33 5.09
C HIS A 113 -13.60 -11.16 4.97
N ALA A 114 -13.04 -9.95 5.03
CA ALA A 114 -13.79 -8.74 4.71
C ALA A 114 -14.24 -8.76 3.25
N ALA A 115 -15.41 -8.17 2.96
CA ALA A 115 -15.92 -8.03 1.61
C ALA A 115 -14.92 -7.40 0.61
N SER A 116 -14.06 -6.48 1.05
CA SER A 116 -12.99 -5.91 0.21
C SER A 116 -11.92 -6.95 -0.15
N THR A 117 -11.47 -7.74 0.81
CA THR A 117 -10.51 -8.83 0.61
C THR A 117 -11.12 -9.90 -0.28
N THR A 118 -12.36 -10.33 -0.01
CA THR A 118 -13.08 -11.31 -0.83
C THR A 118 -13.08 -10.92 -2.30
N ARG A 119 -13.44 -9.66 -2.60
CA ARG A 119 -13.45 -9.14 -3.98
C ARG A 119 -12.06 -9.14 -4.61
N THR A 120 -11.03 -8.72 -3.87
CA THR A 120 -9.65 -8.71 -4.37
C THR A 120 -9.17 -10.13 -4.69
N TYR A 121 -9.39 -11.07 -3.77
CA TYR A 121 -8.92 -12.45 -3.93
C TYR A 121 -9.65 -13.15 -5.07
N LEU A 122 -10.97 -13.02 -5.13
CA LEU A 122 -11.78 -13.50 -6.23
C LEU A 122 -11.32 -12.96 -7.58
N ASN A 123 -11.00 -11.66 -7.66
CA ASN A 123 -10.52 -11.05 -8.90
C ASN A 123 -9.17 -11.64 -9.35
N PHE A 124 -8.28 -11.99 -8.41
CA PHE A 124 -7.02 -12.64 -8.75
C PHE A 124 -7.21 -14.11 -9.13
N ALA A 125 -8.07 -14.85 -8.45
CA ALA A 125 -8.45 -16.21 -8.84
C ALA A 125 -9.06 -16.24 -10.25
N LYS A 126 -10.00 -15.33 -10.56
CA LYS A 126 -10.56 -15.14 -11.90
C LYS A 126 -9.48 -14.84 -12.95
N LYS A 127 -8.50 -13.99 -12.64
CA LYS A 127 -7.38 -13.70 -13.55
C LYS A 127 -6.50 -14.92 -13.78
N ALA A 128 -6.22 -15.70 -12.75
CA ALA A 128 -5.46 -16.94 -12.88
C ALA A 128 -6.19 -17.94 -13.78
N LEU A 129 -7.48 -18.21 -13.53
CA LEU A 129 -8.26 -19.10 -14.38
C LEU A 129 -8.29 -18.64 -15.85
N LYS A 130 -8.48 -17.33 -16.10
CA LYS A 130 -8.39 -16.77 -17.46
C LYS A 130 -7.02 -16.98 -18.10
N PHE A 131 -5.95 -16.84 -17.32
CA PHE A 131 -4.59 -17.08 -17.79
C PHE A 131 -4.36 -18.56 -18.15
N LEU A 132 -5.06 -19.48 -17.49
CA LEU A 132 -5.10 -20.91 -17.80
C LEU A 132 -6.06 -21.30 -18.93
N GLY A 133 -6.66 -20.32 -19.61
CA GLY A 133 -7.56 -20.57 -20.74
C GLY A 133 -9.04 -20.73 -20.38
N ALA A 134 -9.44 -20.51 -19.12
CA ALA A 134 -10.85 -20.51 -18.76
C ALA A 134 -11.60 -19.37 -19.47
N LYS A 135 -12.66 -19.72 -20.19
CA LYS A 135 -13.58 -18.75 -20.80
C LYS A 135 -14.58 -18.29 -19.75
N ILE A 136 -14.43 -17.04 -19.30
CA ILE A 136 -15.32 -16.44 -18.31
C ILE A 136 -15.93 -15.19 -18.94
N ASP A 137 -17.18 -15.33 -19.37
CA ASP A 137 -18.01 -14.21 -19.80
C ASP A 137 -18.22 -13.23 -18.63
N SER A 138 -18.28 -11.93 -18.94
CA SER A 138 -18.34 -10.90 -17.90
C SER A 138 -19.76 -10.66 -17.40
N GLU A 139 -20.77 -10.82 -18.24
CA GLU A 139 -22.17 -10.64 -17.84
C GLU A 139 -22.66 -11.87 -17.08
N GLU A 140 -22.40 -13.08 -17.60
CA GLU A 140 -22.74 -14.32 -16.90
C GLU A 140 -22.08 -14.38 -15.50
N PHE A 141 -20.82 -13.96 -15.40
CA PHE A 141 -20.13 -13.89 -14.12
C PHE A 141 -20.81 -12.91 -13.14
N LYS A 142 -21.27 -11.76 -13.60
CA LYS A 142 -21.94 -10.77 -12.73
C LYS A 142 -23.30 -11.27 -12.26
N GLU A 143 -24.03 -11.98 -13.13
CA GLU A 143 -25.35 -12.53 -12.81
C GLU A 143 -25.25 -13.69 -11.82
N ARG A 144 -24.25 -14.57 -11.98
CA ARG A 144 -24.14 -15.80 -11.20
C ARG A 144 -23.28 -15.68 -9.94
N VAL A 145 -22.32 -14.76 -9.88
CA VAL A 145 -21.43 -14.60 -8.72
C VAL A 145 -21.84 -13.41 -7.87
N THR A 146 -22.42 -13.69 -6.71
CA THR A 146 -22.90 -12.64 -5.80
C THR A 146 -21.79 -12.16 -4.86
N LEU A 147 -21.42 -10.89 -4.96
CA LEU A 147 -20.36 -10.30 -4.14
C LEU A 147 -20.89 -9.70 -2.83
N PRO A 148 -20.21 -9.92 -1.69
CA PRO A 148 -20.66 -9.37 -0.41
C PRO A 148 -20.62 -7.84 -0.38
N LYS A 149 -21.58 -7.23 0.33
CA LYS A 149 -21.68 -5.78 0.47
C LYS A 149 -20.50 -5.23 1.27
N LYS A 150 -19.81 -4.23 0.72
CA LYS A 150 -18.76 -3.51 1.46
C LYS A 150 -19.39 -2.73 2.60
N ARG A 151 -18.92 -3.00 3.82
CA ARG A 151 -19.30 -2.22 5.01
C ARG A 151 -18.20 -1.19 5.27
N PRO A 152 -18.53 0.10 5.49
CA PRO A 152 -17.54 1.10 5.84
C PRO A 152 -16.88 0.72 7.17
N PHE A 153 -15.56 0.84 7.22
CA PHE A 153 -14.82 0.73 8.46
C PHE A 153 -14.98 2.06 9.22
N GLN A 154 -15.35 2.00 10.49
CA GLN A 154 -15.69 3.17 11.30
C GLN A 154 -14.49 3.59 12.14
N ASP A 155 -13.55 4.29 11.53
CA ASP A 155 -12.29 4.73 12.15
C ASP A 155 -12.10 6.24 12.12
N ASP A 156 -11.40 6.76 13.11
CA ASP A 156 -11.38 8.18 13.42
C ASP A 156 -10.14 8.89 12.87
N LYS A 157 -10.26 10.21 12.73
CA LYS A 157 -9.11 11.11 12.65
C LYS A 157 -8.61 11.40 14.06
N VAL A 158 -7.33 11.74 14.18
CA VAL A 158 -6.79 12.29 15.43
C VAL A 158 -7.28 13.73 15.64
N THR A 159 -7.37 14.18 16.89
CA THR A 159 -7.55 15.60 17.26
C THR A 159 -6.21 16.31 17.43
N LYS A 160 -6.21 17.65 17.49
CA LYS A 160 -4.99 18.42 17.78
C LYS A 160 -4.35 18.01 19.12
N ASP A 161 -5.15 17.79 20.15
CA ASP A 161 -4.65 17.40 21.47
C ASP A 161 -4.10 15.97 21.48
N GLN A 162 -4.73 15.05 20.76
CA GLN A 162 -4.19 13.70 20.56
C GLN A 162 -2.86 13.75 19.81
N ILE A 163 -2.74 14.58 18.75
CA ILE A 163 -1.48 14.78 18.04
C ILE A 163 -0.40 15.29 19.01
N ARG A 164 -0.68 16.35 19.78
CA ARG A 164 0.25 16.89 20.78
C ARG A 164 0.75 15.82 21.74
N ARG A 165 -0.18 15.08 22.38
CA ARG A 165 0.13 14.01 23.34
C ARG A 165 1.01 12.92 22.70
N ILE A 166 0.67 12.48 21.49
CA ILE A 166 1.44 11.46 20.77
C ILE A 166 2.85 11.97 20.44
N ILE A 167 2.97 13.19 19.89
CA ILE A 167 4.28 13.74 19.50
C ILE A 167 5.16 14.00 20.72
N LEU A 168 4.61 14.41 21.86
CA LEU A 168 5.35 14.57 23.11
C LEU A 168 5.77 13.22 23.72
N GLY A 169 4.88 12.23 23.75
CA GLY A 169 5.18 10.90 24.31
C GLY A 169 6.09 10.02 23.46
N LEU A 170 6.23 10.30 22.16
CA LEU A 170 7.16 9.57 21.30
C LEU A 170 8.62 9.91 21.66
N ASN A 171 9.49 8.89 21.72
CA ASN A 171 10.94 9.08 21.70
C ASN A 171 11.54 8.91 20.30
N HIS A 172 10.81 8.23 19.41
CA HIS A 172 11.27 7.92 18.07
C HIS A 172 11.13 9.14 17.12
N LEU A 173 12.22 9.90 16.94
CA LEU A 173 12.21 11.14 16.15
C LEU A 173 11.79 10.95 14.68
N GLY A 174 12.17 9.84 14.03
CA GLY A 174 11.74 9.54 12.66
C GLY A 174 10.21 9.36 12.53
N LEU A 175 9.58 8.69 13.48
CA LEU A 175 8.13 8.56 13.55
C LEU A 175 7.46 9.91 13.83
N LYS A 176 8.03 10.76 14.72
CA LYS A 176 7.49 12.12 14.94
C LYS A 176 7.42 12.91 13.62
N THR A 177 8.51 12.93 12.85
CA THR A 177 8.55 13.67 11.58
C THR A 177 7.61 13.04 10.54
N LEU A 178 7.52 11.71 10.47
CA LEU A 178 6.58 11.03 9.56
C LEU A 178 5.13 11.41 9.87
N LEU A 179 4.71 11.33 11.14
CA LEU A 179 3.35 11.66 11.54
C LEU A 179 2.99 13.13 11.28
N MET A 180 3.94 14.03 11.52
CA MET A 180 3.77 15.47 11.27
C MET A 180 3.70 15.78 9.78
N LEU A 181 4.50 15.13 8.95
CA LEU A 181 4.38 15.21 7.49
C LEU A 181 3.04 14.66 7.01
N MET A 182 2.55 13.53 7.53
CA MET A 182 1.24 12.99 7.17
C MET A 182 0.09 13.93 7.56
N LYS A 183 0.19 14.56 8.73
CA LYS A 183 -0.74 15.58 9.24
C LYS A 183 -0.76 16.83 8.35
N ASP A 184 0.36 17.17 7.73
CA ASP A 184 0.45 18.40 6.91
C ASP A 184 0.11 18.17 5.45
N THR A 185 0.55 17.05 4.89
CA THR A 185 0.57 16.85 3.43
C THR A 185 -0.52 15.91 2.94
N GLN A 186 -1.18 15.18 3.86
CA GLN A 186 -2.05 14.05 3.54
C GLN A 186 -1.34 12.92 2.75
N ALA A 187 0.00 12.89 2.66
CA ALA A 187 0.71 11.84 1.94
C ALA A 187 0.58 10.47 2.65
N ARG A 188 0.74 9.39 1.89
CA ARG A 188 0.79 8.03 2.47
C ARG A 188 2.13 7.82 3.17
N PRO A 189 2.17 7.00 4.23
CA PRO A 189 3.42 6.74 4.94
C PRO A 189 4.50 6.17 4.00
N THR A 190 4.15 5.22 3.12
CA THR A 190 5.11 4.62 2.18
C THR A 190 5.67 5.62 1.15
N GLU A 191 4.86 6.57 0.70
CA GLU A 191 5.31 7.66 -0.19
C GLU A 191 6.34 8.55 0.53
N LEU A 192 6.10 8.87 1.81
CA LEU A 192 6.99 9.70 2.63
C LEU A 192 8.27 8.96 3.05
N LEU A 193 8.17 7.67 3.37
CA LEU A 193 9.30 6.83 3.76
C LEU A 193 10.33 6.69 2.64
N GLY A 194 9.87 6.74 1.39
CA GLY A 194 10.74 6.73 0.23
C GLY A 194 11.50 8.05 -0.01
N LEU A 195 11.10 9.18 0.59
CA LEU A 195 11.69 10.48 0.26
C LEU A 195 13.21 10.53 0.48
N ARG A 196 13.89 11.28 -0.39
CA ARG A 196 15.27 11.73 -0.18
C ARG A 196 15.28 13.10 0.48
N VAL A 197 16.41 13.47 1.09
CA VAL A 197 16.57 14.82 1.64
C VAL A 197 16.45 15.89 0.55
N SER A 198 16.95 15.61 -0.65
CA SER A 198 16.81 16.49 -1.84
C SER A 198 15.37 16.78 -2.25
N ASP A 199 14.42 15.93 -1.84
CA ASP A 199 13.00 16.13 -2.15
C ASP A 199 12.35 17.19 -1.27
N ILE A 200 13.04 17.66 -0.22
CA ILE A 200 12.51 18.55 0.82
C ILE A 200 13.09 19.95 0.67
N ASN A 201 12.22 20.91 0.45
CA ASN A 201 12.56 22.30 0.16
C ASN A 201 12.29 23.16 1.41
N LEU A 202 13.28 23.17 2.32
CA LEU A 202 13.18 23.86 3.61
C LEU A 202 13.37 25.38 3.51
N SER A 203 13.95 25.90 2.43
CA SER A 203 14.26 27.33 2.27
C SER A 203 13.07 28.18 1.84
N TYR A 204 11.95 27.56 1.48
CA TYR A 204 10.75 28.23 1.01
C TYR A 204 9.74 28.47 2.14
N ASP A 205 8.80 29.39 1.89
CA ASP A 205 7.67 29.66 2.77
C ASP A 205 6.36 29.74 1.95
N PRO A 206 5.39 28.81 2.17
CA PRO A 206 5.51 27.64 3.03
C PRO A 206 6.54 26.62 2.50
N PRO A 207 7.23 25.88 3.38
CA PRO A 207 8.15 24.83 2.96
C PRO A 207 7.37 23.69 2.30
N TYR A 208 8.01 22.98 1.37
CA TYR A 208 7.34 21.94 0.59
C TYR A 208 8.25 20.75 0.29
N LEU A 209 7.63 19.64 -0.11
CA LEU A 209 8.31 18.44 -0.58
C LEU A 209 7.75 17.99 -1.92
N ASN A 210 8.56 17.23 -2.66
CA ASN A 210 8.17 16.60 -3.91
C ASN A 210 8.11 15.08 -3.74
N ILE A 211 6.98 14.48 -4.13
CA ILE A 211 6.85 13.04 -4.29
C ILE A 211 6.94 12.77 -5.79
N ALA A 212 7.99 12.07 -6.21
CA ALA A 212 8.20 11.67 -7.60
C ALA A 212 7.10 10.71 -8.09
N ALA A 213 6.87 10.68 -9.41
CA ALA A 213 5.75 9.95 -10.00
C ALA A 213 5.82 8.46 -9.67
N GLU A 214 6.98 7.85 -9.86
CA GLU A 214 7.29 6.44 -9.62
C GLU A 214 7.07 5.99 -8.17
N ARG A 215 7.00 6.94 -7.22
CA ARG A 215 6.70 6.66 -5.80
C ARG A 215 5.30 7.05 -5.39
N ALA A 216 4.65 7.90 -6.18
CA ALA A 216 3.33 8.40 -5.88
C ALA A 216 2.26 7.39 -6.29
N LYS A 217 1.17 7.31 -5.53
CA LYS A 217 0.03 6.53 -5.97
C LYS A 217 -0.48 7.01 -7.34
N ASN A 218 -0.72 6.05 -8.24
CA ASN A 218 -1.20 6.25 -9.60
C ASN A 218 -0.20 6.95 -10.54
N ASP A 219 1.09 6.95 -10.19
CA ASP A 219 2.16 7.54 -11.00
C ASP A 219 1.98 9.05 -11.25
N LEU A 220 1.42 9.75 -10.26
CA LEU A 220 1.15 11.18 -10.33
C LEU A 220 2.08 11.94 -9.38
N PRO A 221 3.06 12.70 -9.91
CA PRO A 221 3.97 13.46 -9.06
C PRO A 221 3.19 14.53 -8.29
N ARG A 222 3.62 14.80 -7.06
CA ARG A 222 2.95 15.78 -6.20
C ARG A 222 3.94 16.65 -5.47
N GLU A 223 3.66 17.94 -5.50
CA GLU A 223 4.28 18.93 -4.64
C GLU A 223 3.32 19.21 -3.48
N LEU A 224 3.82 19.05 -2.25
CA LEU A 224 3.01 19.13 -1.04
C LEU A 224 3.69 20.05 -0.03
N PHE A 225 2.93 21.01 0.48
CA PHE A 225 3.42 21.96 1.49
C PHE A 225 3.28 21.39 2.89
N PHE A 226 4.12 21.85 3.81
CA PHE A 226 4.04 21.51 5.23
C PHE A 226 4.26 22.73 6.13
N THR A 227 3.91 22.61 7.41
CA THR A 227 3.93 23.73 8.35
C THR A 227 5.35 24.07 8.84
N PRO A 228 5.59 25.31 9.30
CA PRO A 228 6.85 25.69 9.97
C PRO A 228 7.19 24.82 11.20
N GLU A 229 6.18 24.34 11.92
CA GLU A 229 6.34 23.40 13.05
C GLU A 229 7.00 22.09 12.58
N THR A 230 6.50 21.51 11.49
CA THR A 230 7.07 20.29 10.88
C THR A 230 8.45 20.56 10.29
N LYS A 231 8.68 21.73 9.69
CA LYS A 231 10.01 22.16 9.23
C LYS A 231 11.05 22.14 10.35
N GLY A 232 10.71 22.66 11.53
CA GLY A 232 11.59 22.62 12.71
C GLY A 232 11.99 21.19 13.09
N LEU A 233 11.01 20.29 13.18
CA LEU A 233 11.26 18.87 13.48
C LEU A 233 12.12 18.16 12.43
N LEU A 234 11.89 18.45 11.15
CA LEU A 234 12.68 17.88 10.04
C LEU A 234 14.13 18.34 10.10
N ILE A 235 14.38 19.64 10.33
CA ILE A 235 15.74 20.17 10.49
C ILE A 235 16.47 19.47 11.64
N SER A 236 15.82 19.32 12.80
CA SER A 236 16.40 18.60 13.94
C SER A 236 16.69 17.14 13.62
N TYR A 237 15.80 16.46 12.89
CA TYR A 237 15.98 15.07 12.49
C TYR A 237 17.14 14.89 11.51
N ILE A 238 17.19 15.68 10.43
CA ILE A 238 18.24 15.66 9.41
C ILE A 238 19.60 15.90 10.06
N LYS A 239 19.73 16.91 10.92
CA LYS A 239 20.97 17.21 11.65
C LYS A 239 21.36 16.07 12.60
N LYS A 240 20.42 15.56 13.41
CA LYS A 240 20.70 14.47 14.38
C LYS A 240 21.09 13.16 13.71
N LYS A 241 20.61 12.92 12.49
CA LYS A 241 20.92 11.71 11.70
C LYS A 241 22.03 11.92 10.69
N ASP A 242 22.64 13.10 10.65
CA ASP A 242 23.71 13.49 9.73
C ASP A 242 23.40 13.18 8.25
N LYS A 243 22.16 13.47 7.85
CA LYS A 243 21.65 13.16 6.51
C LYS A 243 22.07 14.22 5.49
N GLN A 244 22.59 13.76 4.36
CA GLN A 244 22.99 14.58 3.22
C GLN A 244 21.91 14.57 2.13
N ALA A 245 22.02 15.48 1.15
CA ALA A 245 21.00 15.67 0.11
C ALA A 245 20.65 14.38 -0.68
N GLY A 246 21.65 13.55 -0.97
CA GLY A 246 21.47 12.29 -1.71
C GLY A 246 20.86 11.15 -0.88
N ASP A 247 20.82 11.29 0.44
CA ASP A 247 20.36 10.23 1.33
C ASP A 247 18.84 10.12 1.31
N PHE A 248 18.36 8.90 1.51
CA PHE A 248 17.00 8.68 1.97
C PHE A 248 16.80 9.32 3.34
N LEU A 249 15.66 9.99 3.49
CA LEU A 249 15.29 10.65 4.74
C LEU A 249 15.18 9.61 5.86
N TYR A 250 14.51 8.48 5.59
CA TYR A 250 14.18 7.47 6.61
C TYR A 250 14.92 6.14 6.45
N LEU A 251 15.39 5.82 5.25
CA LEU A 251 16.06 4.55 4.95
C LEU A 251 17.58 4.72 5.15
N ASN A 252 18.26 3.63 5.50
CA ASN A 252 19.71 3.62 5.68
C ASN A 252 20.34 2.51 4.84
N SER A 253 21.54 2.76 4.31
CA SER A 253 22.39 1.71 3.71
C SER A 253 21.74 0.94 2.55
N ILE A 254 20.98 1.63 1.70
CA ILE A 254 20.32 1.02 0.53
C ILE A 254 20.74 1.73 -0.75
N ASP A 255 21.05 0.94 -1.79
CA ASP A 255 21.28 1.44 -3.14
C ASP A 255 19.96 2.01 -3.71
N PRO A 256 19.90 3.32 -4.01
CA PRO A 256 18.70 3.93 -4.58
C PRO A 256 18.27 3.37 -5.94
N LEU A 257 19.17 2.68 -6.66
CA LEU A 257 18.87 2.06 -7.95
C LEU A 257 18.26 0.66 -7.82
N ASP A 258 18.33 0.05 -6.63
CA ASP A 258 17.70 -1.23 -6.34
C ASP A 258 16.25 -1.03 -5.89
N GLU A 259 15.34 -0.86 -6.86
CA GLU A 259 13.92 -0.62 -6.61
C GLU A 259 13.28 -1.65 -5.66
N VAL A 260 13.67 -2.92 -5.79
CA VAL A 260 13.17 -4.02 -4.96
C VAL A 260 13.63 -3.83 -3.52
N ALA A 261 14.94 -3.68 -3.29
CA ALA A 261 15.48 -3.48 -1.95
C ALA A 261 14.91 -2.22 -1.27
N VAL A 262 14.73 -1.14 -2.03
CA VAL A 262 14.08 0.08 -1.53
C VAL A 262 12.65 -0.18 -1.07
N GLN A 263 11.84 -0.92 -1.85
CA GLN A 263 10.47 -1.24 -1.47
C GLN A 263 10.41 -2.15 -0.23
N GLU A 264 11.29 -3.14 -0.12
CA GLU A 264 11.38 -4.04 1.04
C GLU A 264 11.71 -3.27 2.33
N GLU A 265 12.67 -2.35 2.27
CA GLU A 265 13.06 -1.54 3.42
C GLU A 265 11.99 -0.53 3.79
N ILE A 266 11.28 0.06 2.81
CA ILE A 266 10.13 0.92 3.08
C ILE A 266 9.08 0.15 3.91
N GLU A 267 8.76 -1.09 3.54
CA GLU A 267 7.80 -1.89 4.30
C GLU A 267 8.32 -2.28 5.69
N THR A 268 9.62 -2.60 5.81
CA THR A 268 10.28 -2.88 7.09
C THR A 268 10.22 -1.69 8.04
N VAL A 269 10.61 -0.50 7.57
CA VAL A 269 10.57 0.74 8.35
C VAL A 269 9.13 1.13 8.67
N ASN A 270 8.21 1.01 7.72
CA ASN A 270 6.77 1.25 7.92
C ASN A 270 6.19 0.33 9.02
N GLY A 271 6.52 -0.96 8.98
CA GLY A 271 6.14 -1.94 10.01
C GLY A 271 6.67 -1.54 11.39
N THR A 272 7.95 -1.25 11.49
CA THR A 272 8.62 -0.80 12.73
C THR A 272 7.97 0.46 13.30
N MET A 273 7.68 1.44 12.45
CA MET A 273 7.06 2.70 12.85
C MET A 273 5.61 2.51 13.31
N ARG A 274 4.84 1.64 12.65
CA ARG A 274 3.48 1.28 13.06
C ARG A 274 3.46 0.55 14.40
N THR A 275 4.37 -0.40 14.60
CA THR A 275 4.54 -1.10 15.88
C THR A 275 4.95 -0.13 16.98
N THR A 276 5.87 0.81 16.70
CA THR A 276 6.28 1.84 17.65
C THR A 276 5.12 2.73 18.08
N LEU A 277 4.31 3.22 17.13
CA LEU A 277 3.10 3.99 17.44
C LEU A 277 2.12 3.16 18.28
N ARG A 278 1.95 1.88 17.93
CA ARG A 278 1.06 0.97 18.66
C ARG A 278 1.54 0.74 20.10
N ASN A 279 2.83 0.55 20.32
CA ASN A 279 3.38 0.37 21.66
C ASN A 279 3.16 1.61 22.53
N LEU A 280 3.36 2.82 21.97
CA LEU A 280 3.03 4.07 22.66
C LEU A 280 1.56 4.11 23.07
N LEU A 281 0.65 3.93 22.10
CA LEU A 281 -0.80 4.01 22.35
C LEU A 281 -1.32 2.91 23.27
N ALA A 282 -0.48 1.92 23.65
CA ALA A 282 -0.87 0.86 24.57
C ALA A 282 -0.68 1.28 26.03
N GLY A 283 0.10 2.33 26.27
CA GLY A 283 0.29 2.92 27.58
C GLY A 283 -1.01 3.47 28.17
N HIS A 284 -1.13 3.41 29.49
CA HIS A 284 -2.31 3.85 30.23
C HIS A 284 -2.66 5.33 29.95
N GLU A 285 -1.65 6.18 29.77
CA GLU A 285 -1.82 7.60 29.43
C GLU A 285 -2.46 7.84 28.04
N PHE A 286 -2.58 6.82 27.18
CA PHE A 286 -3.19 6.86 25.85
C PHE A 286 -4.43 5.96 25.72
N ALA A 287 -5.02 5.53 26.84
CA ALA A 287 -6.15 4.59 26.84
C ALA A 287 -7.33 5.05 25.96
N ASP A 288 -7.60 6.36 25.91
CA ASP A 288 -8.63 7.00 25.07
C ASP A 288 -8.36 6.88 23.56
N MET A 289 -7.14 6.53 23.17
CA MET A 289 -6.70 6.35 21.78
C MET A 289 -6.50 4.88 21.39
N ASN A 290 -6.77 3.94 22.29
CA ASN A 290 -6.48 2.52 22.13
C ASN A 290 -7.72 1.67 21.77
N GLU A 291 -8.82 2.32 21.38
CA GLU A 291 -10.07 1.63 21.07
C GLU A 291 -9.97 0.77 19.79
N LYS A 292 -10.64 -0.39 19.80
CA LYS A 292 -10.81 -1.26 18.63
C LYS A 292 -12.25 -1.27 18.14
N VAL A 293 -12.39 -1.35 16.83
CA VAL A 293 -13.65 -1.43 16.10
C VAL A 293 -13.88 -2.86 15.67
N ARG A 294 -15.07 -3.39 15.98
CA ARG A 294 -15.50 -4.71 15.53
C ARG A 294 -16.04 -4.61 14.11
N GLN A 295 -15.55 -5.49 13.23
CA GLN A 295 -16.06 -5.62 11.86
C GLN A 295 -16.30 -7.10 11.56
N HIS A 296 -17.48 -7.40 10.99
CA HIS A 296 -17.88 -8.76 10.65
C HIS A 296 -16.89 -9.43 9.69
N GLY A 297 -16.59 -10.71 9.92
CA GLY A 297 -15.67 -11.50 9.08
C GLY A 297 -14.21 -11.04 9.16
N THR A 298 -13.82 -10.28 10.19
CA THR A 298 -12.45 -9.75 10.33
C THR A 298 -11.99 -9.68 11.79
N MET A 299 -10.68 -9.72 11.98
CA MET A 299 -10.07 -9.33 13.25
C MET A 299 -10.41 -7.88 13.60
N GLN A 300 -10.62 -7.61 14.88
CA GLN A 300 -10.83 -6.25 15.37
C GLN A 300 -9.62 -5.37 15.03
N ARG A 301 -9.88 -4.16 14.53
CA ARG A 301 -8.85 -3.20 14.13
C ARG A 301 -8.94 -1.94 14.99
N TYR A 302 -7.81 -1.26 15.19
CA TYR A 302 -7.80 -0.03 15.97
C TYR A 302 -8.54 1.10 15.26
N LYS A 303 -9.28 1.90 16.04
CA LYS A 303 -9.99 3.10 15.58
C LYS A 303 -9.01 4.20 15.18
N LEU A 304 -7.95 4.37 15.97
CA LEU A 304 -6.82 5.24 15.65
C LEU A 304 -5.62 4.43 15.19
N HIS A 305 -4.99 4.92 14.12
CA HIS A 305 -3.86 4.27 13.45
C HIS A 305 -3.08 5.33 12.66
N ILE A 306 -1.98 4.95 12.03
CA ILE A 306 -1.10 5.92 11.35
C ILE A 306 -1.82 6.80 10.32
N TYR A 307 -2.81 6.25 9.59
CA TYR A 307 -3.59 7.00 8.61
C TYR A 307 -4.58 8.01 9.23
N SER A 308 -4.85 7.94 10.54
CA SER A 308 -5.69 8.92 11.24
C SER A 308 -5.11 10.35 11.17
N PHE A 309 -3.78 10.50 11.05
CA PHE A 309 -3.11 11.79 10.83
C PHE A 309 -3.40 12.37 9.44
N LYS A 310 -3.32 11.52 8.40
CA LYS A 310 -3.73 11.88 7.04
C LYS A 310 -5.22 12.25 6.98
N LYS A 311 -6.08 11.59 7.76
CA LYS A 311 -7.50 11.94 7.83
C LYS A 311 -7.76 13.29 8.49
N PHE A 312 -7.02 13.60 9.56
CA PHE A 312 -7.07 14.93 10.16
C PHE A 312 -6.74 16.01 9.13
N ALA A 313 -5.63 15.83 8.41
CA ALA A 313 -5.20 16.70 7.32
C ALA A 313 -6.26 16.82 6.21
N PHE A 314 -6.89 15.70 5.84
CA PHE A 314 -7.98 15.67 4.86
C PHE A 314 -9.17 16.51 5.28
N THR A 315 -9.67 16.31 6.50
CA THR A 315 -10.81 17.09 6.99
C THR A 315 -10.48 18.58 7.07
N VAL A 316 -9.32 18.94 7.63
CA VAL A 316 -8.93 20.35 7.76
C VAL A 316 -8.85 21.06 6.40
N MET A 317 -8.27 20.40 5.38
CA MET A 317 -8.20 20.96 4.03
C MET A 317 -9.58 20.99 3.35
N ALA A 318 -10.39 19.95 3.48
CA ALA A 318 -11.72 19.91 2.88
C ALA A 318 -12.62 21.02 3.47
N ASP A 319 -12.58 21.21 4.78
CA ASP A 319 -13.36 22.25 5.49
C ASP A 319 -12.89 23.68 5.16
N THR A 320 -11.69 23.84 4.58
CA THR A 320 -11.09 25.18 4.33
C THR A 320 -11.03 25.53 2.84
N LEU A 321 -10.71 24.56 1.98
CA LEU A 321 -10.50 24.75 0.54
C LEU A 321 -11.57 24.06 -0.31
N GLY A 322 -12.45 23.27 0.31
CA GLY A 322 -13.41 22.42 -0.38
C GLY A 322 -12.86 21.02 -0.70
N GLU A 323 -13.78 20.07 -0.86
CA GLU A 323 -13.45 18.65 -1.05
C GLU A 323 -12.65 18.38 -2.34
N ILE A 324 -12.93 19.13 -3.42
CA ILE A 324 -12.21 19.01 -4.70
C ILE A 324 -10.70 19.26 -4.50
N ALA A 325 -10.35 20.37 -3.84
CA ALA A 325 -8.96 20.71 -3.56
C ALA A 325 -8.31 19.67 -2.64
N ALA A 326 -9.01 19.25 -1.57
CA ALA A 326 -8.51 18.24 -0.65
C ALA A 326 -8.26 16.87 -1.33
N ARG A 327 -9.13 16.44 -2.25
CA ARG A 327 -8.94 15.20 -3.02
C ARG A 327 -7.78 15.29 -4.00
N ALA A 328 -7.58 16.44 -4.63
CA ALA A 328 -6.43 16.68 -5.50
C ALA A 328 -5.11 16.64 -4.71
N ILE A 329 -5.01 17.35 -3.58
CA ILE A 329 -3.81 17.35 -2.72
C ILE A 329 -3.50 15.93 -2.21
N LYS A 330 -4.52 15.18 -1.82
CA LYS A 330 -4.43 13.77 -1.43
C LYS A 330 -3.93 12.84 -2.55
N GLY A 331 -3.96 13.29 -3.81
CA GLY A 331 -3.52 12.54 -4.99
C GLY A 331 -4.59 11.63 -5.59
N ASP A 332 -5.87 11.99 -5.49
CA ASP A 332 -6.93 11.26 -6.17
C ASP A 332 -6.92 11.63 -7.67
N ARG A 333 -6.57 10.65 -8.53
CA ARG A 333 -6.19 10.83 -9.95
C ARG A 333 -7.13 11.72 -10.76
N GLU A 334 -8.43 11.49 -10.63
CA GLU A 334 -9.45 12.27 -11.35
C GLU A 334 -9.29 13.76 -11.04
N TYR A 335 -9.23 14.14 -9.76
CA TYR A 335 -9.17 15.53 -9.31
C TYR A 335 -7.85 16.22 -9.65
N VAL A 336 -6.74 15.49 -9.61
CA VAL A 336 -5.43 16.01 -10.01
C VAL A 336 -5.42 16.36 -11.49
N LEU A 337 -6.02 15.51 -12.34
CA LEU A 337 -5.96 15.68 -13.79
C LEU A 337 -6.97 16.70 -14.32
N THR A 338 -8.11 16.91 -13.66
CA THR A 338 -9.19 17.75 -14.20
C THR A 338 -9.40 19.06 -13.47
N TYR A 339 -9.42 19.07 -12.13
CA TYR A 339 -10.03 20.17 -11.37
C TYR A 339 -9.05 21.07 -10.61
N TYR A 340 -7.83 20.60 -10.30
CA TYR A 340 -6.87 21.34 -9.48
C TYR A 340 -5.59 21.72 -10.24
N ARG A 341 -5.76 22.52 -11.30
CA ARG A 341 -4.70 23.01 -12.21
C ARG A 341 -4.03 24.31 -11.74
N LYS A 342 -3.85 24.45 -10.43
CA LYS A 342 -3.21 25.61 -9.82
C LYS A 342 -1.69 25.56 -9.95
N ASN A 343 -1.06 26.71 -10.17
CA ASN A 343 0.40 26.85 -10.11
C ASN A 343 0.92 26.76 -8.66
N ARG A 344 2.24 26.79 -8.46
CA ARG A 344 2.84 26.65 -7.13
C ARG A 344 2.41 27.78 -6.20
N GLU A 345 2.42 29.02 -6.68
CA GLU A 345 2.11 30.23 -5.91
C GLU A 345 0.65 30.21 -5.42
N GLU A 346 -0.27 29.83 -6.28
CA GLU A 346 -1.68 29.65 -5.94
C GLU A 346 -1.90 28.52 -4.92
N ARG A 347 -1.18 27.39 -5.08
CA ARG A 347 -1.25 26.28 -4.11
C ARG A 347 -0.63 26.65 -2.77
N ALA A 348 0.45 27.43 -2.77
CA ALA A 348 1.07 27.97 -1.56
C ALA A 348 0.12 28.94 -0.84
N ALA A 349 -0.53 29.84 -1.57
CA ALA A 349 -1.53 30.75 -1.04
C ALA A 349 -2.74 30.00 -0.44
N ASP A 350 -3.19 28.93 -1.08
CA ASP A 350 -4.21 28.04 -0.52
C ASP A 350 -3.73 27.35 0.74
N TYR A 351 -2.52 26.79 0.73
CA TYR A 351 -1.96 26.12 1.91
C TYR A 351 -1.84 27.06 3.11
N ASN A 352 -1.46 28.32 2.90
CA ASN A 352 -1.40 29.34 3.95
C ASN A 352 -2.76 29.58 4.65
N LYS A 353 -3.89 29.41 3.96
CA LYS A 353 -5.23 29.46 4.58
C LYS A 353 -5.47 28.27 5.53
N VAL A 354 -4.85 27.12 5.24
CA VAL A 354 -5.00 25.87 5.99
C VAL A 354 -4.03 25.82 7.19
N THR A 355 -2.84 26.41 7.05
CA THR A 355 -1.74 26.37 8.04
C THR A 355 -2.21 26.61 9.49
N PRO A 356 -2.97 27.67 9.84
CA PRO A 356 -3.40 27.91 11.23
C PRO A 356 -4.22 26.75 11.83
N LYS A 357 -4.98 26.05 10.99
CA LYS A 357 -5.79 24.90 11.42
C LYS A 357 -4.97 23.61 11.50
N LEU A 358 -3.82 23.52 10.85
CA LEU A 358 -2.91 22.38 10.94
C LEU A 358 -1.96 22.48 12.13
N LEU A 359 -1.56 23.68 12.54
CA LEU A 359 -0.63 23.88 13.66
C LEU A 359 -1.16 23.20 14.94
N CYS A 360 -0.26 22.44 15.56
CA CYS A 360 -0.51 21.72 16.79
C CYS A 360 0.22 22.37 17.97
N SER A 361 1.19 23.25 17.80
CA SER A 361 1.65 24.08 18.92
C SER A 361 0.57 25.12 19.29
N PRO A 362 0.46 25.58 20.55
CA PRO A 362 -0.32 26.77 20.86
C PRO A 362 0.20 27.91 19.99
N THR A 363 -0.69 28.60 19.28
CA THR A 363 -0.33 29.86 18.60
C THR A 363 0.15 30.81 19.71
N MET A 364 1.42 31.24 19.63
CA MET A 364 1.96 32.27 20.53
C MET A 364 1.20 33.58 20.34
#